data_AF-A0A520FVP4-F1
#
_entry.id   AF-A0A520FVP4-F1
#
_cell.length_a   1.000
_cell.length_b   1.000
_cell.length_c   1.000
_cell.angle_alpha   90.00
_cell.angle_beta   90.00
_cell.angle_gamma   90.00
#
_symmetry.space_group_name_H-M   'P 1'
#
loop_
_entity.id
_entity.type
_entity.pdbx_description
1 polymer ?
#
loop_
_entity_poly.entity_id
_entity_poly.type
_entity_poly.pdbx_seq_one_letter_code
_entity_poly.pdbx_strand_id
1 'polypeptide(L)'
;MCYQPEPATAETARINRDAVELYDLADRRDFADARRGLIAELPGNVLAEDGSVAFDPHAFDWIGDDDPAPESVNPSLWRQSQIIRHGGLFQLADGLYQVRGNDITNLTVVEGTDGLIVIDCLNGVESARQAMGLIREHISDKPVAAVIYTHTHLDHYAGVKGVVDADDVASGKVPIIAPGHQFDRYALGENVIAGNAMARRSFYAFGGFLDMNSCGYVTGGMGIGSLKGLTVSYISPTDLITETGAKREIAGIEFEFLYAPDTEAPEEMHIWIPQLKALTCAENANHSLHNIQTLRGARTRDARNFARYLDETLERWGDESEVHYGPHTWPVWGNGQVTAFLESQRDTYKYIHDQSLRLANKGYTPLEAAEVLELPEELRRNWASRGYHGTLHHDVRAVFTKELGMWDGDPVSLHPHPPVETAKRYVEFAGADAILAEGRRAFEAGDYRWSTQILHQLVFADPANTAARELQADAYEQMGYQAEGPQWRGIFLSAAKELRLGVQPP
;
A
#
# COMPACT_ATOMS: atom_id res chain seq x y z
N MET A 1 -20.30 7.62 -22.57
CA MET A 1 -21.38 7.46 -21.56
C MET A 1 -20.76 7.76 -20.19
N CYS A 2 -21.49 8.39 -19.28
CA CYS A 2 -21.01 8.57 -17.90
C CYS A 2 -21.20 7.26 -17.14
N TYR A 3 -20.20 6.81 -16.37
CA TYR A 3 -20.32 5.63 -15.52
C TYR A 3 -21.31 5.94 -14.39
N GLN A 4 -22.30 5.07 -14.18
CA GLN A 4 -23.17 5.12 -13.01
C GLN A 4 -23.02 3.80 -12.26
N PRO A 5 -22.51 3.82 -11.02
CA PRO A 5 -22.44 2.62 -10.20
C PRO A 5 -23.80 2.26 -9.59
N GLU A 6 -24.05 0.97 -9.39
CA GLU A 6 -25.24 0.50 -8.66
C GLU A 6 -25.08 0.74 -7.15
N PRO A 7 -26.17 0.94 -6.39
CA PRO A 7 -26.09 1.02 -4.94
C PRO A 7 -25.66 -0.32 -4.33
N ALA A 8 -25.23 -0.28 -3.06
CA ALA A 8 -25.06 -1.50 -2.28
C ALA A 8 -26.39 -2.27 -2.21
N THR A 9 -26.36 -3.58 -2.48
CA THR A 9 -27.52 -4.45 -2.27
C THR A 9 -27.80 -4.58 -0.77
N ALA A 10 -29.01 -5.05 -0.42
CA ALA A 10 -29.35 -5.33 0.97
C ALA A 10 -28.38 -6.32 1.64
N GLU A 11 -27.86 -7.28 0.87
CA GLU A 11 -26.88 -8.26 1.35
C GLU A 11 -25.49 -7.65 1.55
N THR A 12 -25.00 -6.82 0.63
CA THR A 12 -23.74 -6.07 0.83
C THR A 12 -23.83 -5.17 2.06
N ALA A 13 -24.94 -4.45 2.21
CA ALA A 13 -25.20 -3.61 3.37
C ALA A 13 -25.21 -4.42 4.68
N ARG A 14 -25.78 -5.64 4.67
CA ARG A 14 -25.75 -6.56 5.81
C ARG A 14 -24.33 -7.04 6.11
N ILE A 15 -23.59 -7.51 5.11
CA ILE A 15 -22.19 -7.96 5.25
C ILE A 15 -21.33 -6.86 5.86
N ASN A 16 -21.43 -5.62 5.37
CA ASN A 16 -20.67 -4.50 5.91
C ASN A 16 -21.08 -4.13 7.34
N ARG A 17 -22.37 -4.20 7.69
CA ARG A 17 -22.81 -4.01 9.08
C ARG A 17 -22.28 -5.09 10.01
N ASP A 18 -22.34 -6.35 9.59
CA ASP A 18 -21.91 -7.50 10.40
C ASP A 18 -20.38 -7.55 10.53
N ALA A 19 -19.63 -7.08 9.52
CA ALA A 19 -18.17 -7.02 9.55
C ALA A 19 -17.61 -6.20 10.72
N VAL A 20 -18.39 -5.27 11.29
CA VAL A 20 -18.03 -4.51 12.49
C VAL A 20 -17.58 -5.41 13.64
N GLU A 21 -18.16 -6.59 13.81
CA GLU A 21 -17.82 -7.55 14.86
C GLU A 21 -16.38 -8.08 14.75
N LEU A 22 -15.79 -7.99 13.55
CA LEU A 22 -14.42 -8.43 13.29
C LEU A 22 -13.38 -7.46 13.87
N TYR A 23 -13.76 -6.23 14.19
CA TYR A 23 -12.83 -5.13 14.48
C TYR A 23 -12.92 -4.64 15.93
N ASP A 24 -11.86 -3.97 16.38
CA ASP A 24 -11.85 -3.27 17.66
C ASP A 24 -12.16 -1.78 17.50
N LEU A 25 -13.41 -1.46 17.11
CA LEU A 25 -13.85 -0.08 16.89
C LEU A 25 -13.77 0.82 18.14
N ALA A 26 -13.68 0.22 19.33
CA ALA A 26 -13.49 0.98 20.57
C ALA A 26 -12.06 1.55 20.67
N ASP A 27 -11.07 0.91 20.03
CA ASP A 27 -9.72 1.44 19.94
C ASP A 27 -9.63 2.55 18.88
N ARG A 28 -9.57 3.77 19.41
CA ARG A 28 -9.51 5.01 18.64
C ARG A 28 -8.16 5.71 18.74
N ARG A 29 -7.11 5.04 19.22
CA ARG A 29 -5.80 5.67 19.42
C ARG A 29 -5.23 6.27 18.16
N ASP A 30 -5.35 5.57 17.03
CA ASP A 30 -4.85 6.02 15.74
C ASP A 30 -5.37 7.41 15.33
N PHE A 31 -6.61 7.76 15.68
CA PHE A 31 -7.17 9.08 15.39
C PHE A 31 -6.42 10.19 16.14
N ALA A 32 -5.99 9.92 17.37
CA ALA A 32 -5.21 10.87 18.16
C ALA A 32 -3.75 10.90 17.69
N ASP A 33 -3.15 9.74 17.46
CA ASP A 33 -1.76 9.59 17.02
C ASP A 33 -1.54 10.22 15.63
N ALA A 34 -2.48 10.05 14.70
CA ALA A 34 -2.44 10.71 13.40
C ALA A 34 -2.59 12.24 13.46
N ARG A 35 -3.02 12.83 14.58
CA ARG A 35 -3.11 14.30 14.72
C ARG A 35 -2.03 14.86 15.64
N ARG A 36 -1.31 14.00 16.36
CA ARG A 36 -0.33 14.41 17.36
C ARG A 36 0.82 15.17 16.71
N GLY A 37 1.14 16.32 17.30
CA GLY A 37 2.28 17.14 16.88
C GLY A 37 2.04 18.01 15.63
N LEU A 38 0.79 18.17 15.17
CA LEU A 38 0.48 19.07 14.05
C LEU A 38 1.00 20.49 14.32
N ILE A 39 1.81 21.02 13.41
CA ILE A 39 2.38 22.37 13.42
C ILE A 39 1.63 23.27 12.45
N ALA A 40 1.44 22.78 11.22
CA ALA A 40 0.81 23.52 10.13
C ALA A 40 0.02 22.59 9.21
N GLU A 41 -1.10 23.09 8.69
CA GLU A 41 -1.87 22.42 7.63
C GLU A 41 -1.11 22.48 6.30
N LEU A 42 -1.51 21.65 5.33
CA LEU A 42 -0.99 21.75 3.97
C LEU A 42 -1.37 23.11 3.34
N PRO A 43 -0.49 23.74 2.53
CA PRO A 43 -0.74 25.05 1.94
C PRO A 43 -1.78 25.04 0.81
N GLY A 44 -2.37 23.88 0.50
CA GLY A 44 -3.34 23.65 -0.55
C GLY A 44 -2.86 22.63 -1.59
N ASN A 45 -3.39 22.75 -2.80
CA ASN A 45 -3.14 21.80 -3.89
C ASN A 45 -1.65 21.69 -4.26
N VAL A 46 -1.23 20.47 -4.58
CA VAL A 46 0.02 20.25 -5.32
C VAL A 46 -0.25 20.54 -6.78
N LEU A 47 0.53 21.45 -7.36
CA LEU A 47 0.43 21.83 -8.77
C LEU A 47 1.56 21.20 -9.58
N ALA A 48 1.23 20.68 -10.76
CA ALA A 48 2.22 20.25 -11.75
C ALA A 48 2.94 21.46 -12.38
N GLU A 49 4.02 21.23 -13.13
CA GLU A 49 4.77 22.30 -13.81
C GLU A 49 3.91 23.15 -14.77
N ASP A 50 2.88 22.56 -15.38
CA ASP A 50 1.95 23.26 -16.28
C ASP A 50 0.84 24.05 -15.55
N GLY A 51 0.84 24.03 -14.21
CA GLY A 51 -0.13 24.70 -13.35
C GLY A 51 -1.43 23.91 -13.13
N SER A 52 -1.56 22.71 -13.69
CA SER A 52 -2.68 21.82 -13.40
C SER A 52 -2.61 21.26 -11.97
N VAL A 53 -3.76 20.89 -11.41
CA VAL A 53 -3.83 20.28 -10.07
C VAL A 53 -3.37 18.83 -10.17
N ALA A 54 -2.18 18.55 -9.63
CA ALA A 54 -1.63 17.20 -9.55
C ALA A 54 -2.25 16.39 -8.41
N PHE A 55 -2.54 17.06 -7.29
CA PHE A 55 -3.21 16.49 -6.14
C PHE A 55 -3.95 17.56 -5.34
N ASP A 56 -5.19 17.27 -4.96
CA ASP A 56 -6.04 18.11 -4.12
C ASP A 56 -6.35 17.35 -2.82
N PRO A 57 -5.75 17.73 -1.67
CA PRO A 57 -6.01 17.06 -0.40
C PRO A 57 -7.47 17.21 0.05
N HIS A 58 -8.19 18.25 -0.40
CA HIS A 58 -9.59 18.50 -0.05
C HIS A 58 -10.58 17.67 -0.88
N ALA A 59 -10.12 16.94 -1.90
CA ALA A 59 -10.97 16.05 -2.69
C ALA A 59 -11.60 14.91 -1.85
N PHE A 60 -11.12 14.69 -0.63
CA PHE A 60 -11.60 13.69 0.32
C PHE A 60 -12.42 14.28 1.48
N ASP A 61 -12.77 15.57 1.46
CA ASP A 61 -13.54 16.24 2.52
C ASP A 61 -14.98 15.71 2.68
N TRP A 62 -15.46 14.92 1.72
CA TRP A 62 -16.72 14.18 1.83
C TRP A 62 -16.65 13.00 2.82
N ILE A 63 -15.46 12.63 3.29
CA ILE A 63 -15.22 11.65 4.34
C ILE A 63 -15.13 12.40 5.67
N GLY A 64 -16.22 12.55 6.41
CA GLY A 64 -16.20 13.22 7.71
C GLY A 64 -15.61 12.35 8.81
N ASP A 65 -15.00 13.00 9.82
CA ASP A 65 -14.58 12.31 11.04
C ASP A 65 -15.83 11.82 11.78
N ASP A 66 -15.82 10.57 12.27
CA ASP A 66 -16.95 9.93 12.96
C ASP A 66 -18.23 9.72 12.16
N ASP A 67 -18.24 10.08 10.87
CA ASP A 67 -19.35 9.75 9.99
C ASP A 67 -19.51 8.22 9.88
N PRO A 68 -20.75 7.72 9.88
CA PRO A 68 -21.00 6.29 9.68
C PRO A 68 -20.51 5.86 8.30
N ALA A 69 -19.92 4.66 8.24
CA ALA A 69 -19.50 4.08 6.97
C ALA A 69 -20.69 3.95 6.00
N PRO A 70 -20.59 4.45 4.76
CA PRO A 70 -21.60 4.18 3.73
C PRO A 70 -21.78 2.67 3.52
N GLU A 71 -23.00 2.22 3.19
CA GLU A 71 -23.25 0.79 2.95
C GLU A 71 -22.40 0.21 1.80
N SER A 72 -21.86 1.06 0.92
CA SER A 72 -20.98 0.71 -0.20
C SER A 72 -19.48 0.69 0.17
N VAL A 73 -19.12 0.84 1.44
CA VAL A 73 -17.73 0.83 1.92
C VAL A 73 -17.60 -0.04 3.16
N ASN A 74 -16.62 -0.94 3.17
CA ASN A 74 -16.29 -1.72 4.35
C ASN A 74 -15.96 -0.78 5.55
N PRO A 75 -16.50 -1.01 6.76
CA PRO A 75 -16.34 -0.09 7.88
C PRO A 75 -14.90 0.04 8.39
N SER A 76 -14.07 -1.01 8.24
CA SER A 76 -12.64 -0.94 8.57
C SER A 76 -11.87 -0.08 7.57
N LEU A 77 -12.15 -0.22 6.27
CA LEU A 77 -11.57 0.65 5.24
C LEU A 77 -12.01 2.11 5.43
N TRP A 78 -13.27 2.33 5.80
CA TRP A 78 -13.79 3.67 6.08
C TRP A 78 -13.06 4.33 7.26
N ARG A 79 -12.85 3.60 8.37
CA ARG A 79 -12.02 4.06 9.49
C ARG A 79 -10.63 4.49 9.02
N GLN A 80 -9.96 3.66 8.23
CA GLN A 80 -8.63 3.99 7.71
C GLN A 80 -8.65 5.24 6.84
N SER A 81 -9.66 5.38 5.96
CA SER A 81 -9.87 6.58 5.13
C SER A 81 -10.04 7.86 5.96
N GLN A 82 -10.80 7.79 7.06
CA GLN A 82 -11.01 8.93 7.95
C GLN A 82 -9.70 9.42 8.60
N ILE A 83 -8.81 8.50 8.94
CA ILE A 83 -7.54 8.85 9.61
C ILE A 83 -6.53 9.37 8.58
N ILE A 84 -6.39 8.67 7.46
CA ILE A 84 -5.28 8.91 6.51
C ILE A 84 -5.45 10.16 5.63
N ARG A 85 -6.67 10.69 5.52
CA ARG A 85 -6.93 11.94 4.79
C ARG A 85 -6.28 13.16 5.44
N HIS A 86 -5.85 13.03 6.71
CA HIS A 86 -5.32 14.13 7.50
C HIS A 86 -3.83 14.35 7.21
N GLY A 87 -3.55 15.39 6.42
CA GLY A 87 -2.20 15.84 6.09
C GLY A 87 -1.70 17.01 6.93
N GLY A 88 -0.48 17.45 6.66
CA GLY A 88 0.15 18.61 7.30
C GLY A 88 1.63 18.38 7.63
N LEU A 89 2.22 19.36 8.30
CA LEU A 89 3.54 19.28 8.91
C LEU A 89 3.41 18.93 10.39
N PHE A 90 4.12 17.89 10.83
CA PHE A 90 4.05 17.35 12.19
C PHE A 90 5.43 17.32 12.86
N GLN A 91 5.45 17.57 14.17
CA GLN A 91 6.58 17.28 15.05
C GLN A 91 6.42 15.89 15.68
N LEU A 92 7.42 15.03 15.51
CA LEU A 92 7.41 13.65 15.98
C LEU A 92 8.18 13.52 17.30
N ALA A 93 9.32 14.18 17.34
CA ALA A 93 10.19 14.38 18.49
C ALA A 93 10.91 15.73 18.33
N ASP A 94 11.67 16.17 19.33
CA ASP A 94 12.52 17.35 19.17
C ASP A 94 13.53 17.12 18.04
N GLY A 95 13.60 18.02 17.06
CA GLY A 95 14.44 17.86 15.87
C GLY A 95 14.00 16.82 14.85
N LEU A 96 12.82 16.18 14.99
CA LEU A 96 12.26 15.23 14.01
C LEU A 96 10.88 15.67 13.53
N TYR A 97 10.75 15.87 12.23
CA TYR A 97 9.55 16.41 11.59
C TYR A 97 9.12 15.58 10.39
N GLN A 98 7.84 15.61 10.07
CA GLN A 98 7.30 14.89 8.92
C GLN A 98 6.20 15.68 8.23
N VAL A 99 6.27 15.77 6.90
CA VAL A 99 5.17 16.26 6.07
C VAL A 99 4.41 15.07 5.52
N ARG A 100 3.09 15.08 5.70
CA ARG A 100 2.20 13.97 5.32
C ARG A 100 1.02 14.45 4.50
N GLY A 101 0.47 13.56 3.68
CA GLY A 101 -0.81 13.75 3.02
C GLY A 101 -0.81 14.71 1.82
N ASN A 102 0.35 15.23 1.40
CA ASN A 102 0.52 15.88 0.10
C ASN A 102 1.06 14.93 -0.97
N ASP A 103 1.29 13.68 -0.60
CA ASP A 103 1.68 12.56 -1.45
C ASP A 103 1.17 11.24 -0.81
N ILE A 104 1.36 10.10 -1.47
CA ILE A 104 1.04 8.78 -0.88
C ILE A 104 2.04 8.40 0.23
N THR A 105 3.24 8.97 0.15
CA THR A 105 4.37 8.78 1.06
C THR A 105 4.60 10.06 1.87
N ASN A 106 5.37 9.95 2.94
CA ASN A 106 5.73 11.02 3.86
C ASN A 106 7.16 11.49 3.57
N LEU A 107 7.41 12.78 3.73
CA LEU A 107 8.77 13.34 3.71
C LEU A 107 9.19 13.61 5.14
N THR A 108 10.27 12.96 5.59
CA THR A 108 10.77 13.12 6.96
C THR A 108 12.03 13.97 6.98
N VAL A 109 12.12 14.89 7.94
CA VAL A 109 13.29 15.76 8.14
C VAL A 109 13.80 15.62 9.56
N VAL A 110 15.11 15.36 9.68
CA VAL A 110 15.86 15.48 10.91
C VAL A 110 16.64 16.80 10.88
N GLU A 111 16.41 17.66 11.85
CA GLU A 111 17.12 18.92 11.98
C GLU A 111 18.45 18.71 12.72
N GLY A 112 19.56 18.75 11.98
CA GLY A 112 20.91 18.72 12.55
C GLY A 112 21.41 20.09 13.00
N THR A 113 22.67 20.14 13.41
CA THR A 113 23.34 21.33 13.93
C THR A 113 23.45 22.43 12.86
N ASP A 114 23.90 22.06 11.66
CA ASP A 114 24.20 22.97 10.54
C ASP A 114 23.49 22.61 9.22
N GLY A 115 22.65 21.57 9.22
CA GLY A 115 21.93 21.14 8.03
C GLY A 115 20.72 20.25 8.31
N LEU A 116 19.91 20.03 7.28
CA LEU A 116 18.74 19.14 7.29
C LEU A 116 19.09 17.79 6.68
N ILE A 117 18.72 16.70 7.34
CA ILE A 117 18.78 15.35 6.78
C ILE A 117 17.37 14.96 6.36
N VAL A 118 17.19 14.68 5.07
CA VAL A 118 15.88 14.33 4.50
C VAL A 118 15.83 12.83 4.27
N ILE A 119 14.80 12.17 4.82
CA ILE A 119 14.56 10.74 4.66
C ILE A 119 13.31 10.57 3.79
N ASP A 120 13.52 9.96 2.63
CA ASP A 120 12.60 9.82 1.51
C ASP A 120 12.12 11.14 0.89
N CYS A 121 11.71 11.07 -0.37
CA CYS A 121 11.53 12.23 -1.24
C CYS A 121 10.20 12.26 -2.00
N LEU A 122 9.21 11.47 -1.59
CA LEU A 122 7.86 11.45 -2.21
C LEU A 122 7.86 10.96 -3.69
N ASN A 123 6.67 10.87 -4.30
CA ASN A 123 6.50 10.44 -5.70
C ASN A 123 6.89 11.46 -6.76
N GLY A 124 7.06 12.73 -6.41
CA GLY A 124 7.28 13.77 -7.40
C GLY A 124 7.93 15.02 -6.87
N VAL A 125 8.61 15.71 -7.78
CA VAL A 125 9.43 16.90 -7.50
C VAL A 125 8.59 18.03 -6.91
N GLU A 126 7.35 18.19 -7.37
CA GLU A 126 6.44 19.25 -6.95
C GLU A 126 5.93 19.02 -5.52
N SER A 127 5.54 17.78 -5.17
CA SER A 127 5.18 17.40 -3.81
C SER A 127 6.34 17.60 -2.84
N ALA A 128 7.53 17.14 -3.22
CA ALA A 128 8.74 17.27 -2.38
C ALA A 128 9.12 18.73 -2.16
N ARG A 129 9.00 19.57 -3.19
CA ARG A 129 9.22 21.01 -3.08
C ARG A 129 8.21 21.68 -2.16
N GLN A 130 6.92 21.32 -2.26
CA GLN A 130 5.89 21.84 -1.36
C GLN A 130 6.21 21.45 0.09
N ALA A 131 6.52 20.17 0.35
CA ALA A 131 6.89 19.67 1.67
C ALA A 131 8.13 20.38 2.26
N MET A 132 9.20 20.51 1.48
CA MET A 132 10.38 21.27 1.90
C MET A 132 10.08 22.76 2.12
N GLY A 133 9.11 23.32 1.38
CA GLY A 133 8.59 24.67 1.62
C GLY A 133 7.99 24.82 3.02
N LEU A 134 7.12 23.90 3.45
CA LEU A 134 6.58 23.91 4.83
C LEU A 134 7.69 23.81 5.88
N ILE A 135 8.67 22.92 5.65
CA ILE A 135 9.81 22.75 6.57
C ILE A 135 10.60 24.05 6.70
N ARG A 136 10.88 24.73 5.60
CA ARG A 136 11.64 26.00 5.62
C ARG A 136 10.85 27.15 6.25
N GLU A 137 9.54 27.19 6.03
CA GLU A 137 8.67 28.22 6.59
C GLU A 137 8.53 28.10 8.12
N HIS A 138 8.34 26.88 8.62
CA HIS A 138 7.96 26.67 10.01
C HIS A 138 9.06 26.13 10.92
N ILE A 139 10.06 25.44 10.36
CA ILE A 139 11.10 24.75 11.12
C ILE A 139 12.46 25.42 10.93
N SER A 140 13.01 25.37 9.72
CA SER A 140 14.43 25.69 9.50
C SER A 140 14.76 25.86 8.01
N ASP A 141 15.47 26.94 7.66
CA ASP A 141 16.01 27.18 6.30
C ASP A 141 17.49 26.78 6.18
N LYS A 142 17.96 25.85 7.04
CA LYS A 142 19.29 25.26 6.92
C LYS A 142 19.43 24.52 5.58
N PRO A 143 20.64 24.45 5.00
CA PRO A 143 20.86 23.67 3.78
C PRO A 143 20.62 22.18 4.04
N VAL A 144 20.24 21.44 2.98
CA VAL A 144 20.22 19.98 3.04
C VAL A 144 21.65 19.47 3.18
N ALA A 145 21.90 18.69 4.24
CA ALA A 145 23.20 18.08 4.52
C ALA A 145 23.30 16.66 3.97
N ALA A 146 22.18 15.92 3.92
CA ALA A 146 22.12 14.60 3.28
C ALA A 146 20.69 14.26 2.88
N VAL A 147 20.56 13.36 1.91
CA VAL A 147 19.31 12.68 1.57
C VAL A 147 19.49 11.19 1.83
N ILE A 148 18.48 10.55 2.39
CA ILE A 148 18.45 9.11 2.63
C ILE A 148 17.25 8.53 1.88
N TYR A 149 17.49 7.56 1.00
CA TYR A 149 16.43 6.70 0.47
C TYR A 149 16.33 5.46 1.33
N THR A 150 15.17 5.21 1.92
CA THR A 150 14.97 4.03 2.76
C THR A 150 15.05 2.73 1.94
N HIS A 151 14.55 2.75 0.71
CA HIS A 151 14.51 1.59 -0.17
C HIS A 151 14.24 1.94 -1.65
N THR A 152 14.13 0.91 -2.50
CA THR A 152 14.16 1.03 -3.97
C THR A 152 12.81 1.31 -4.65
N HIS A 153 11.76 1.75 -3.95
CA HIS A 153 10.49 2.10 -4.60
C HIS A 153 10.40 3.58 -4.98
N LEU A 154 9.63 3.83 -6.04
CA LEU A 154 9.56 5.10 -6.75
C LEU A 154 9.16 6.25 -5.83
N ASP A 155 8.20 6.00 -4.95
CA ASP A 155 7.59 6.96 -4.03
C ASP A 155 8.51 7.43 -2.90
N HIS A 156 9.73 6.90 -2.82
CA HIS A 156 10.74 7.25 -1.81
C HIS A 156 11.89 8.07 -2.38
N TYR A 157 12.11 8.06 -3.70
CA TYR A 157 13.21 8.81 -4.34
C TYR A 157 12.75 9.76 -5.45
N ALA A 158 11.53 9.60 -5.98
CA ALA A 158 11.14 10.26 -7.22
C ALA A 158 11.10 11.78 -7.13
N GLY A 159 10.81 12.35 -5.96
CA GLY A 159 10.86 13.80 -5.76
C GLY A 159 12.22 14.37 -5.38
N VAL A 160 13.34 13.61 -5.46
CA VAL A 160 14.66 14.06 -4.97
C VAL A 160 15.10 15.43 -5.52
N LYS A 161 14.80 15.76 -6.79
CA LYS A 161 15.15 17.07 -7.38
C LYS A 161 14.29 18.23 -6.84
N GLY A 162 13.25 17.95 -6.06
CA GLY A 162 12.52 18.93 -5.25
C GLY A 162 13.19 19.20 -3.90
N VAL A 163 14.15 18.36 -3.50
CA VAL A 163 14.85 18.41 -2.21
C VAL A 163 16.28 18.94 -2.34
N VAL A 164 17.03 18.44 -3.32
CA VAL A 164 18.47 18.74 -3.51
C VAL A 164 18.81 19.01 -4.97
N ASP A 165 19.82 19.86 -5.21
CA ASP A 165 20.39 20.09 -6.53
C ASP A 165 21.35 18.96 -6.95
N ALA A 166 21.30 18.55 -8.22
CA ALA A 166 22.19 17.52 -8.74
C ALA A 166 23.66 17.92 -8.71
N ASP A 167 23.99 19.20 -8.83
CA ASP A 167 25.37 19.71 -8.77
C ASP A 167 25.95 19.63 -7.35
N ASP A 168 25.11 19.82 -6.33
CA ASP A 168 25.50 19.66 -4.92
C ASP A 168 25.80 18.18 -4.61
N VAL A 169 25.07 17.24 -5.21
CA VAL A 169 25.36 15.80 -5.09
C VAL A 169 26.62 15.44 -5.89
N ALA A 170 26.73 15.90 -7.13
CA ALA A 170 27.86 15.59 -8.01
C ALA A 170 29.20 16.16 -7.49
N SER A 171 29.17 17.29 -6.80
CA SER A 171 30.35 17.87 -6.14
C SER A 171 30.74 17.18 -4.83
N GLY A 172 29.92 16.26 -4.32
CA GLY A 172 30.12 15.58 -3.04
C GLY A 172 29.72 16.42 -1.82
N LYS A 173 29.03 17.55 -2.01
CA LYS A 173 28.57 18.42 -0.93
C LYS A 173 27.38 17.81 -0.19
N VAL A 174 26.47 17.13 -0.90
CA VAL A 174 25.32 16.45 -0.31
C VAL A 174 25.35 14.97 -0.68
N PRO A 175 25.70 14.06 0.24
CA PRO A 175 25.59 12.63 -0.01
C PRO A 175 24.13 12.19 -0.11
N ILE A 176 23.88 11.23 -1.00
CA ILE A 176 22.66 10.43 -1.03
C ILE A 176 22.99 9.04 -0.48
N ILE A 177 22.39 8.69 0.64
CA ILE A 177 22.59 7.43 1.36
C ILE A 177 21.46 6.47 1.00
N ALA A 178 21.78 5.22 0.68
CA ALA A 178 20.78 4.21 0.32
C ALA A 178 21.22 2.78 0.70
N PRO A 179 20.29 1.83 0.84
CA PRO A 179 20.62 0.44 1.18
C PRO A 179 21.26 -0.33 0.01
N GLY A 180 21.97 -1.39 0.38
CA GLY A 180 22.34 -2.48 -0.49
C GLY A 180 23.50 -2.19 -1.45
N HIS A 181 23.65 -3.06 -2.44
CA HIS A 181 24.78 -3.05 -3.37
C HIS A 181 24.38 -2.66 -4.80
N GLN A 182 23.09 -2.69 -5.10
CA GLN A 182 22.55 -2.62 -6.46
C GLN A 182 21.30 -1.72 -6.52
N PHE A 183 21.28 -0.65 -5.74
CA PHE A 183 20.12 0.22 -5.60
C PHE A 183 19.59 0.70 -6.96
N ASP A 184 20.48 1.22 -7.82
CA ASP A 184 20.16 1.66 -9.19
C ASP A 184 19.49 0.55 -10.01
N ARG A 185 19.96 -0.70 -9.87
CA ARG A 185 19.44 -1.83 -10.63
C ARG A 185 17.98 -2.10 -10.26
N TYR A 186 17.63 -2.00 -8.98
CA TYR A 186 16.28 -2.31 -8.52
C TYR A 186 15.33 -1.14 -8.69
N ALA A 187 15.75 0.07 -8.35
CA ALA A 187 14.97 1.30 -8.55
C ALA A 187 14.56 1.48 -10.02
N LEU A 188 15.50 1.28 -10.95
CA LEU A 188 15.25 1.44 -12.39
C LEU A 188 14.69 0.16 -13.03
N GLY A 189 15.18 -1.02 -12.63
CA GLY A 189 14.86 -2.28 -13.32
C GLY A 189 13.42 -2.74 -13.13
N GLU A 190 12.86 -2.56 -11.92
CA GLU A 190 11.50 -2.99 -11.61
C GLU A 190 10.47 -2.30 -12.50
N ASN A 191 10.60 -0.98 -12.67
CA ASN A 191 9.61 -0.17 -13.37
C ASN A 191 9.75 -0.17 -14.89
N VAL A 192 10.89 -0.65 -15.43
CA VAL A 192 11.18 -0.58 -16.88
C VAL A 192 10.89 -1.90 -17.59
N ILE A 193 11.38 -3.04 -17.10
CA ILE A 193 11.36 -4.30 -17.87
C ILE A 193 9.94 -4.83 -18.08
N ALA A 194 9.11 -4.80 -17.03
CA ALA A 194 7.69 -5.17 -17.08
C ALA A 194 6.77 -3.94 -17.02
N GLY A 195 7.31 -2.75 -17.31
CA GLY A 195 6.69 -1.46 -17.01
C GLY A 195 5.28 -1.29 -17.57
N ASN A 196 5.05 -1.65 -18.84
CA ASN A 196 3.72 -1.50 -19.44
C ASN A 196 2.66 -2.40 -18.77
N ALA A 197 3.01 -3.65 -18.45
CA ALA A 197 2.09 -4.58 -17.79
C ALA A 197 1.83 -4.14 -16.34
N MET A 198 2.87 -3.72 -15.63
CA MET A 198 2.79 -3.23 -14.25
C MET A 198 1.97 -1.95 -14.16
N ALA A 199 2.23 -0.97 -15.03
CA ALA A 199 1.49 0.28 -15.09
C ALA A 199 0.00 0.02 -15.38
N ARG A 200 -0.33 -0.78 -16.40
CA ARG A 200 -1.74 -1.09 -16.70
C ARG A 200 -2.46 -1.74 -15.51
N ARG A 201 -1.81 -2.65 -14.79
CA ARG A 201 -2.37 -3.30 -13.60
C ARG A 201 -2.43 -2.38 -12.38
N SER A 202 -1.50 -1.43 -12.25
CA SER A 202 -1.49 -0.48 -11.14
C SER A 202 -2.71 0.45 -11.16
N PHE A 203 -3.21 0.84 -12.35
CA PHE A 203 -4.45 1.62 -12.43
C PHE A 203 -5.68 0.86 -11.90
N TYR A 204 -5.70 -0.48 -11.96
CA TYR A 204 -6.70 -1.29 -11.27
C TYR A 204 -6.41 -1.35 -9.77
N ALA A 205 -5.20 -1.80 -9.40
CA ALA A 205 -4.81 -2.03 -8.00
C ALA A 205 -4.84 -0.76 -7.14
N PHE A 206 -4.69 0.43 -7.72
CA PHE A 206 -4.74 1.70 -6.99
C PHE A 206 -5.92 2.57 -7.42
N GLY A 207 -6.89 2.01 -8.16
CA GLY A 207 -8.14 2.69 -8.49
C GLY A 207 -7.98 3.97 -9.32
N GLY A 208 -6.94 4.06 -10.17
CA GLY A 208 -6.63 5.25 -10.95
C GLY A 208 -7.72 5.67 -11.96
N PHE A 209 -8.64 4.75 -12.30
CA PHE A 209 -9.81 5.01 -13.16
C PHE A 209 -11.06 5.45 -12.41
N LEU A 210 -11.06 5.37 -11.09
CA LEU A 210 -12.25 5.52 -10.27
C LEU A 210 -12.44 6.98 -9.87
N ASP A 211 -13.70 7.38 -9.83
CA ASP A 211 -14.09 8.67 -9.30
C ASP A 211 -14.05 8.62 -7.76
N MET A 212 -13.68 9.74 -7.12
CA MET A 212 -13.56 9.84 -5.66
C MET A 212 -14.95 10.00 -5.03
N ASN A 213 -15.50 8.94 -4.47
CA ASN A 213 -16.79 8.89 -3.78
C ASN A 213 -16.99 7.52 -3.10
N SER A 214 -18.09 7.36 -2.34
CA SER A 214 -18.42 6.14 -1.59
C SER A 214 -18.63 4.89 -2.45
N CYS A 215 -18.89 5.04 -3.75
CA CYS A 215 -19.05 3.94 -4.71
C CYS A 215 -17.81 3.72 -5.59
N GLY A 216 -16.76 4.53 -5.40
CA GLY A 216 -15.54 4.53 -6.20
C GLY A 216 -14.29 4.48 -5.32
N TYR A 217 -13.32 5.34 -5.61
CA TYR A 217 -12.09 5.46 -4.85
C TYR A 217 -12.33 6.13 -3.49
N VAL A 218 -11.77 5.55 -2.42
CA VAL A 218 -11.93 6.04 -1.05
C VAL A 218 -10.61 6.26 -0.31
N THR A 219 -9.58 5.47 -0.60
CA THR A 219 -8.20 5.62 -0.10
C THR A 219 -7.27 4.64 -0.81
N GLY A 220 -5.95 4.87 -0.72
CA GLY A 220 -4.89 3.92 -1.06
C GLY A 220 -4.44 3.06 0.14
N GLY A 221 -4.99 3.31 1.34
CA GLY A 221 -4.76 2.56 2.56
C GLY A 221 -3.48 2.93 3.32
N MET A 222 -2.36 3.09 2.60
CA MET A 222 -1.07 3.58 3.15
C MET A 222 -0.81 5.07 2.87
N GLY A 223 -1.57 5.63 1.92
CA GLY A 223 -1.76 7.05 1.71
C GLY A 223 -3.15 7.30 1.16
N ILE A 224 -3.60 8.56 1.18
CA ILE A 224 -4.98 8.89 0.79
C ILE A 224 -5.23 8.76 -0.72
N GLY A 225 -4.22 9.01 -1.57
CA GLY A 225 -4.39 9.11 -3.01
C GLY A 225 -3.06 9.08 -3.77
N SER A 226 -3.09 8.64 -5.03
CA SER A 226 -1.97 8.81 -5.96
C SER A 226 -2.11 10.10 -6.76
N LEU A 227 -0.99 10.68 -7.15
CA LEU A 227 -0.89 11.97 -7.80
C LEU A 227 -0.86 11.81 -9.32
N LYS A 228 -1.29 12.84 -10.05
CA LYS A 228 -1.33 12.84 -11.52
C LYS A 228 -0.41 13.92 -12.08
N GLY A 229 0.31 13.60 -13.16
CA GLY A 229 1.08 14.59 -13.92
C GLY A 229 2.31 15.16 -13.21
N LEU A 230 2.79 14.54 -12.14
CA LEU A 230 4.01 14.97 -11.45
C LEU A 230 5.28 14.60 -12.22
N THR A 231 6.32 15.40 -11.97
CA THR A 231 7.65 15.13 -12.49
C THR A 231 8.36 14.10 -11.62
N VAL A 232 8.58 12.90 -12.17
CA VAL A 232 9.41 11.86 -11.57
C VAL A 232 10.88 12.16 -11.86
N SER A 233 11.72 12.15 -10.83
CA SER A 233 13.16 12.39 -10.92
C SER A 233 13.97 11.28 -10.26
N TYR A 234 15.28 11.27 -10.51
CA TYR A 234 16.20 10.31 -9.92
C TYR A 234 17.60 10.92 -9.86
N ILE A 235 18.32 10.64 -8.76
CA ILE A 235 19.76 10.88 -8.60
C ILE A 235 20.32 9.64 -7.91
N SER A 236 21.33 9.02 -8.51
CA SER A 236 21.95 7.80 -7.98
C SER A 236 22.55 8.03 -6.58
N PRO A 237 22.41 7.06 -5.65
CA PRO A 237 23.07 7.12 -4.35
C PRO A 237 24.59 7.22 -4.46
N THR A 238 25.20 7.97 -3.54
CA THR A 238 26.66 8.17 -3.46
C THR A 238 27.30 7.44 -2.28
N ASP A 239 26.50 7.04 -1.30
CA ASP A 239 26.91 6.30 -0.11
C ASP A 239 25.96 5.12 0.11
N LEU A 240 26.49 3.91 0.18
CA LEU A 240 25.68 2.69 0.27
C LEU A 240 25.85 2.01 1.63
N ILE A 241 24.73 1.58 2.20
CA ILE A 241 24.66 0.81 3.43
C ILE A 241 24.56 -0.68 3.08
N THR A 242 25.70 -1.37 3.15
CA THR A 242 25.82 -2.77 2.71
C THR A 242 25.81 -3.78 3.86
N GLU A 243 25.84 -3.33 5.11
CA GLU A 243 25.88 -4.20 6.29
C GLU A 243 25.12 -3.57 7.46
N THR A 244 24.53 -4.43 8.28
CA THR A 244 23.85 -4.03 9.52
C THR A 244 24.84 -3.57 10.58
N GLY A 245 24.50 -2.49 11.29
CA GLY A 245 25.35 -1.84 12.28
C GLY A 245 26.25 -0.75 11.71
N ALA A 246 26.16 -0.48 10.39
CA ALA A 246 26.80 0.68 9.79
C ALA A 246 26.30 1.96 10.46
N LYS A 247 27.22 2.92 10.69
CA LYS A 247 26.91 4.22 11.29
C LYS A 247 27.32 5.36 10.38
N ARG A 248 26.59 6.47 10.45
CA ARG A 248 26.94 7.76 9.85
C ARG A 248 26.68 8.88 10.84
N GLU A 249 27.59 9.84 10.88
CA GLU A 249 27.37 11.09 11.61
C GLU A 249 27.14 12.19 10.56
N ILE A 250 25.98 12.83 10.61
CA ILE A 250 25.53 13.80 9.61
C ILE A 250 24.98 15.01 10.33
N ALA A 251 25.56 16.19 10.09
CA ALA A 251 25.21 17.44 10.77
C ALA A 251 25.12 17.31 12.31
N GLY A 252 26.00 16.48 12.91
CA GLY A 252 26.05 16.22 14.35
C GLY A 252 25.01 15.23 14.90
N ILE A 253 24.28 14.53 14.03
CA ILE A 253 23.34 13.46 14.39
C ILE A 253 23.90 12.10 13.98
N GLU A 254 23.84 11.11 14.87
CA GLU A 254 24.26 9.74 14.60
C GLU A 254 23.07 8.97 14.02
N PHE A 255 23.32 8.23 12.95
CA PHE A 255 22.40 7.28 12.36
C PHE A 255 23.05 5.89 12.39
N GLU A 256 22.33 4.90 12.89
CA GLU A 256 22.69 3.49 12.81
C GLU A 256 21.69 2.76 11.89
N PHE A 257 22.21 1.92 11.01
CA PHE A 257 21.39 1.28 9.97
C PHE A 257 21.37 -0.24 10.14
N LEU A 258 20.21 -0.84 9.84
CA LEU A 258 20.07 -2.29 9.66
C LEU A 258 19.67 -2.56 8.22
N TYR A 259 20.49 -3.34 7.51
CA TYR A 259 20.22 -3.71 6.13
C TYR A 259 19.22 -4.87 6.06
N ALA A 260 18.05 -4.63 5.47
CA ALA A 260 16.88 -5.51 5.49
C ALA A 260 16.41 -5.94 4.08
N PRO A 261 17.24 -6.61 3.25
CA PRO A 261 16.90 -6.97 1.88
C PRO A 261 15.81 -8.04 1.75
N ASP A 262 15.17 -8.08 0.57
CA ASP A 262 14.10 -9.03 0.19
C ASP A 262 12.94 -9.03 1.20
N THR A 263 12.62 -7.84 1.71
CA THR A 263 11.47 -7.55 2.57
C THR A 263 10.44 -6.76 1.76
N GLU A 264 10.05 -5.54 2.13
CA GLU A 264 9.14 -4.72 1.33
C GLU A 264 9.80 -4.44 -0.02
N ALA A 265 11.08 -4.08 -0.03
CA ALA A 265 11.85 -3.92 -1.25
C ALA A 265 12.98 -4.96 -1.42
N PRO A 266 13.52 -5.13 -2.64
CA PRO A 266 14.74 -5.91 -2.86
C PRO A 266 15.94 -5.42 -2.04
N GLU A 267 16.09 -4.10 -1.90
CA GLU A 267 17.08 -3.47 -1.03
C GLU A 267 16.39 -2.40 -0.18
N GLU A 268 16.46 -2.56 1.14
CA GLU A 268 15.78 -1.74 2.14
C GLU A 268 16.61 -1.70 3.43
N MET A 269 16.38 -0.71 4.28
CA MET A 269 17.03 -0.61 5.58
C MET A 269 16.15 0.04 6.64
N HIS A 270 16.36 -0.38 7.90
CA HIS A 270 15.83 0.31 9.07
C HIS A 270 16.86 1.32 9.59
N ILE A 271 16.39 2.39 10.21
CA ILE A 271 17.23 3.51 10.65
C ILE A 271 16.93 3.83 12.12
N TRP A 272 17.97 3.85 12.94
CA TRP A 272 17.93 4.25 14.34
C TRP A 272 18.67 5.56 14.56
N ILE A 273 18.06 6.47 15.31
CA ILE A 273 18.62 7.78 15.67
C ILE A 273 18.72 7.85 17.21
N PRO A 274 19.86 7.48 17.81
CA PRO A 274 19.99 7.36 19.27
C PRO A 274 19.65 8.65 20.02
N GLN A 275 20.11 9.80 19.52
CA GLN A 275 19.89 11.10 20.17
C GLN A 275 18.40 11.45 20.30
N LEU A 276 17.58 10.97 19.36
CA LEU A 276 16.15 11.26 19.31
C LEU A 276 15.31 10.09 19.82
N LYS A 277 15.95 8.96 20.15
CA LYS A 277 15.32 7.67 20.42
C LYS A 277 14.26 7.30 19.37
N ALA A 278 14.56 7.65 18.11
CA ALA A 278 13.64 7.54 16.99
C ALA A 278 14.05 6.40 16.07
N LEU A 279 13.08 5.56 15.72
CA LEU A 279 13.26 4.39 14.89
C LEU A 279 12.35 4.49 13.67
N THR A 280 12.87 4.13 12.50
CA THR A 280 12.01 3.74 11.37
C THR A 280 12.40 2.36 10.88
N CYS A 281 11.40 1.49 10.72
CA CYS A 281 11.57 0.23 10.01
C CYS A 281 11.31 0.39 8.51
N ALA A 282 11.47 1.60 7.97
CA ALA A 282 11.06 1.95 6.61
C ALA A 282 9.63 1.46 6.34
N GLU A 283 9.42 0.68 5.29
CA GLU A 283 8.10 0.17 4.91
C GLU A 283 7.85 -1.27 5.41
N ASN A 284 8.76 -1.80 6.26
CA ASN A 284 8.59 -3.12 6.89
C ASN A 284 7.63 -3.14 8.08
N ALA A 285 7.29 -1.99 8.65
CA ALA A 285 6.28 -1.85 9.70
C ALA A 285 5.41 -0.62 9.47
N ASN A 286 4.14 -0.84 9.14
CA ASN A 286 3.17 0.23 8.86
C ASN A 286 1.87 -0.02 9.63
N HIS A 287 0.96 0.96 9.62
CA HIS A 287 -0.41 0.78 10.10
C HIS A 287 -1.28 -0.01 9.08
N SER A 288 -0.74 -1.11 8.56
CA SER A 288 -1.37 -2.05 7.62
C SER A 288 -0.54 -3.32 7.48
N LEU A 289 -1.18 -4.47 7.26
CA LEU A 289 -0.54 -5.61 6.61
C LEU A 289 -0.05 -5.17 5.23
N HIS A 290 1.24 -5.36 4.95
CA HIS A 290 1.83 -5.02 3.67
C HIS A 290 1.77 -6.19 2.68
N ASN A 291 1.88 -5.86 1.40
CA ASN A 291 1.99 -6.84 0.33
C ASN A 291 3.26 -7.69 0.48
N ILE A 292 3.09 -9.02 0.54
CA ILE A 292 4.13 -9.99 0.18
C ILE A 292 4.25 -10.06 -1.35
N GLN A 293 3.14 -9.89 -2.06
CA GLN A 293 3.15 -9.68 -3.51
C GLN A 293 2.11 -8.65 -3.94
N THR A 294 2.58 -7.49 -4.38
CA THR A 294 1.69 -6.45 -4.88
C THR A 294 0.91 -6.90 -6.13
N LEU A 295 -0.38 -6.55 -6.17
CA LEU A 295 -1.29 -6.97 -7.24
C LEU A 295 -1.05 -6.23 -8.57
N ARG A 296 -0.32 -5.10 -8.57
CA ARG A 296 0.21 -4.48 -9.81
C ARG A 296 1.18 -5.40 -10.55
N GLY A 297 1.75 -6.39 -9.83
CA GLY A 297 2.68 -7.38 -10.35
C GLY A 297 4.12 -6.98 -10.08
N ALA A 298 4.74 -7.66 -9.12
CA ALA A 298 6.17 -7.57 -8.84
C ALA A 298 6.72 -8.96 -8.48
N ARG A 299 8.03 -9.03 -8.24
CA ARG A 299 8.63 -10.22 -7.63
C ARG A 299 8.04 -10.43 -6.23
N THR A 300 7.80 -11.68 -5.88
CA THR A 300 7.31 -12.03 -4.55
C THR A 300 8.39 -11.81 -3.49
N ARG A 301 8.01 -11.13 -2.42
CA ARG A 301 8.83 -10.79 -1.26
C ARG A 301 8.91 -11.97 -0.29
N ASP A 302 9.81 -11.91 0.68
CA ASP A 302 9.98 -12.97 1.68
C ASP A 302 9.42 -12.55 3.05
N ALA A 303 8.24 -13.05 3.40
CA ALA A 303 7.63 -12.79 4.71
C ALA A 303 8.44 -13.32 5.91
N ARG A 304 9.28 -14.35 5.72
CA ARG A 304 10.23 -14.76 6.76
C ARG A 304 11.29 -13.70 6.97
N ASN A 305 11.75 -13.01 5.91
CA ASN A 305 12.72 -11.92 6.06
C ASN A 305 12.09 -10.70 6.73
N PHE A 306 10.84 -10.34 6.40
CA PHE A 306 10.11 -9.31 7.14
C PHE A 306 10.13 -9.60 8.65
N ALA A 307 9.69 -10.81 9.03
CA ALA A 307 9.69 -11.23 10.43
C ALA A 307 11.09 -11.20 11.05
N ARG A 308 12.11 -11.73 10.35
CA ARG A 308 13.49 -11.75 10.85
C ARG A 308 14.02 -10.35 11.16
N TYR A 309 13.84 -9.39 10.25
CA TYR A 309 14.44 -8.07 10.42
C TYR A 309 13.66 -7.19 11.40
N LEU A 310 12.35 -7.39 11.54
CA LEU A 310 11.59 -6.78 12.63
C LEU A 310 12.02 -7.33 14.00
N ASP A 311 12.29 -8.64 14.10
CA ASP A 311 12.81 -9.26 15.32
C ASP A 311 14.22 -8.74 15.67
N GLU A 312 15.12 -8.66 14.68
CA GLU A 312 16.46 -8.10 14.89
C GLU A 312 16.42 -6.62 15.29
N THR A 313 15.47 -5.84 14.75
CA THR A 313 15.25 -4.46 15.18
C THR A 313 14.77 -4.37 16.63
N LEU A 314 13.86 -5.25 17.05
CA LEU A 314 13.43 -5.34 18.45
C LEU A 314 14.61 -5.68 19.37
N GLU A 315 15.45 -6.65 19.00
CA GLU A 315 16.64 -7.02 19.79
C GLU A 315 17.65 -5.87 19.91
N ARG A 316 17.82 -5.06 18.85
CA ARG A 316 18.81 -3.98 18.83
C ARG A 316 18.34 -2.72 19.53
N TRP A 317 17.09 -2.32 19.30
CA TRP A 317 16.61 -0.96 19.63
C TRP A 317 15.24 -0.95 20.33
N GLY A 318 14.62 -2.12 20.51
CA GLY A 318 13.28 -2.25 21.10
C GLY A 318 13.20 -1.75 22.56
N ASP A 319 14.28 -1.85 23.34
CA ASP A 319 14.32 -1.37 24.73
C ASP A 319 14.48 0.15 24.85
N GLU A 320 14.94 0.82 23.78
CA GLU A 320 15.32 2.25 23.80
C GLU A 320 14.41 3.13 22.94
N SER A 321 13.77 2.59 21.92
CA SER A 321 12.93 3.35 20.99
C SER A 321 11.75 3.99 21.71
N GLU A 322 11.56 5.30 21.55
CA GLU A 322 10.42 6.06 22.10
C GLU A 322 9.45 6.54 21.02
N VAL A 323 9.89 6.57 19.76
CA VAL A 323 9.03 6.89 18.61
C VAL A 323 9.40 5.99 17.43
N HIS A 324 8.39 5.35 16.84
CA HIS A 324 8.49 4.71 15.53
C HIS A 324 7.80 5.57 14.49
N TYR A 325 8.46 5.86 13.37
CA TYR A 325 7.88 6.54 12.22
C TYR A 325 8.13 5.73 10.95
N GLY A 326 7.31 5.96 9.92
CA GLY A 326 7.44 5.29 8.64
C GLY A 326 7.27 6.26 7.48
N PRO A 327 7.60 5.83 6.26
CA PRO A 327 7.39 6.62 5.07
C PRO A 327 5.90 6.65 4.68
N HIS A 328 5.04 5.86 5.33
CA HIS A 328 3.60 5.94 5.17
C HIS A 328 2.89 6.11 6.52
N THR A 329 1.62 6.52 6.47
CA THR A 329 0.74 6.61 7.65
C THR A 329 1.29 7.52 8.76
N TRP A 330 1.01 7.23 10.04
CA TRP A 330 1.40 8.04 11.20
C TRP A 330 2.40 7.32 12.13
N PRO A 331 3.08 8.04 13.04
CA PRO A 331 3.99 7.44 14.02
C PRO A 331 3.28 6.71 15.16
N VAL A 332 4.07 5.92 15.90
CA VAL A 332 3.72 5.31 17.20
C VAL A 332 4.63 5.88 18.28
N TRP A 333 4.07 6.25 19.44
CA TRP A 333 4.82 6.87 20.54
C TRP A 333 4.79 6.07 21.84
N GLY A 334 5.91 6.14 22.56
CA GLY A 334 6.12 5.48 23.84
C GLY A 334 6.67 4.09 23.64
N ASN A 335 7.76 3.78 24.34
CA ASN A 335 8.53 2.54 24.15
C ASN A 335 7.66 1.28 24.13
N GLY A 336 6.83 1.06 25.17
CA GLY A 336 5.96 -0.12 25.20
C GLY A 336 4.96 -0.23 24.05
N GLN A 337 4.53 0.90 23.46
CA GLN A 337 3.64 0.87 22.28
C GLN A 337 4.43 0.60 21.00
N VAL A 338 5.63 1.16 20.87
CA VAL A 338 6.52 0.86 19.74
C VAL A 338 6.89 -0.63 19.74
N THR A 339 7.30 -1.17 20.88
CA THR A 339 7.61 -2.60 21.02
C THR A 339 6.42 -3.47 20.64
N ALA A 340 5.23 -3.22 21.22
CA ALA A 340 4.03 -3.98 20.91
C ALA A 340 3.61 -3.88 19.43
N PHE A 341 3.76 -2.72 18.82
CA PHE A 341 3.52 -2.51 17.39
C PHE A 341 4.46 -3.38 16.55
N LEU A 342 5.77 -3.31 16.79
CA LEU A 342 6.76 -4.09 16.02
C LEU A 342 6.64 -5.60 16.25
N GLU A 343 6.35 -6.04 17.48
CA GLU A 343 6.05 -7.44 17.78
C GLU A 343 4.83 -7.92 16.98
N SER A 344 3.77 -7.12 16.91
CA SER A 344 2.58 -7.47 16.13
C SER A 344 2.85 -7.59 14.63
N GLN A 345 3.69 -6.70 14.07
CA GLN A 345 4.10 -6.76 12.67
C GLN A 345 4.95 -8.02 12.41
N ARG A 346 5.98 -8.27 13.26
CA ARG A 346 6.83 -9.47 13.20
C ARG A 346 5.98 -10.74 13.19
N ASP A 347 5.07 -10.85 14.16
CA ASP A 347 4.27 -12.04 14.36
C ASP A 347 3.24 -12.23 13.24
N THR A 348 2.72 -11.14 12.66
CA THR A 348 1.83 -11.19 11.48
C THR A 348 2.54 -11.83 10.30
N TYR A 349 3.70 -11.34 9.89
CA TYR A 349 4.44 -11.92 8.76
C TYR A 349 4.91 -13.35 9.05
N LYS A 350 5.40 -13.60 10.28
CA LYS A 350 5.84 -14.95 10.68
C LYS A 350 4.71 -15.95 10.63
N TYR A 351 3.53 -15.58 11.13
CA TYR A 351 2.36 -16.44 11.13
C TYR A 351 1.88 -16.74 9.71
N ILE A 352 1.78 -15.71 8.84
CA ILE A 352 1.40 -15.89 7.43
C ILE A 352 2.36 -16.86 6.75
N HIS A 353 3.66 -16.66 6.89
CA HIS A 353 4.67 -17.55 6.33
C HIS A 353 4.52 -18.99 6.84
N ASP A 354 4.59 -19.19 8.16
CA ASP A 354 4.66 -20.52 8.76
C ASP A 354 3.37 -21.31 8.57
N GLN A 355 2.21 -20.67 8.73
CA GLN A 355 0.94 -21.35 8.60
C GLN A 355 0.62 -21.68 7.14
N SER A 356 1.03 -20.84 6.19
CA SER A 356 0.96 -21.17 4.77
C SER A 356 1.77 -22.43 4.46
N LEU A 357 3.03 -22.48 4.88
CA LEU A 357 3.88 -23.67 4.68
C LEU A 357 3.39 -24.89 5.47
N ARG A 358 2.83 -24.72 6.66
CA ARG A 358 2.19 -25.82 7.39
C ARG A 358 1.00 -26.39 6.61
N LEU A 359 0.19 -25.55 5.97
CA LEU A 359 -0.94 -25.99 5.14
C LEU A 359 -0.45 -26.65 3.85
N ALA A 360 0.57 -26.08 3.19
CA ALA A 360 1.20 -26.70 2.02
C ALA A 360 1.72 -28.11 2.33
N ASN A 361 2.43 -28.28 3.45
CA ASN A 361 2.92 -29.58 3.90
C ASN A 361 1.81 -30.57 4.29
N LYS A 362 0.57 -30.10 4.48
CA LYS A 362 -0.62 -30.94 4.67
C LYS A 362 -1.35 -31.26 3.36
N GLY A 363 -0.82 -30.80 2.22
CA GLY A 363 -1.38 -31.05 0.89
C GLY A 363 -2.44 -30.04 0.44
N TYR A 364 -2.60 -28.91 1.15
CA TYR A 364 -3.47 -27.83 0.68
C TYR A 364 -2.84 -27.14 -0.52
N THR A 365 -3.65 -26.85 -1.54
CA THR A 365 -3.27 -25.94 -2.63
C THR A 365 -3.21 -24.49 -2.14
N PRO A 366 -2.58 -23.56 -2.89
CA PRO A 366 -2.48 -22.16 -2.49
C PRO A 366 -3.86 -21.51 -2.25
N LEU A 367 -4.85 -21.85 -3.08
CA LEU A 367 -6.20 -21.29 -2.96
C LEU A 367 -6.92 -21.83 -1.72
N GLU A 368 -6.88 -23.15 -1.50
CA GLU A 368 -7.50 -23.76 -0.31
C GLU A 368 -6.88 -23.22 0.98
N ALA A 369 -5.55 -23.06 1.02
CA ALA A 369 -4.86 -22.50 2.17
C ALA A 369 -5.31 -21.06 2.47
N ALA A 370 -5.47 -20.22 1.43
CA ALA A 370 -5.90 -18.84 1.57
C ALA A 370 -7.37 -18.68 2.01
N GLU A 371 -8.23 -19.67 1.76
CA GLU A 371 -9.62 -19.67 2.21
C GLU A 371 -9.77 -20.10 3.68
N VAL A 372 -8.87 -20.94 4.21
CA VAL A 372 -9.00 -21.50 5.58
C VAL A 372 -8.07 -20.87 6.61
N LEU A 373 -7.03 -20.15 6.17
CA LEU A 373 -6.08 -19.51 7.08
C LEU A 373 -6.67 -18.20 7.60
N GLU A 374 -6.78 -18.12 8.93
CA GLU A 374 -7.15 -16.91 9.66
C GLU A 374 -6.01 -16.50 10.60
N LEU A 375 -5.82 -15.18 10.75
CA LEU A 375 -4.94 -14.64 11.78
C LEU A 375 -5.54 -14.94 13.17
N PRO A 376 -4.71 -15.22 14.20
CA PRO A 376 -5.19 -15.35 15.58
C PRO A 376 -5.84 -14.04 16.04
N GLU A 377 -6.74 -14.12 17.02
CA GLU A 377 -7.59 -12.99 17.42
C GLU A 377 -6.78 -11.74 17.78
N GLU A 378 -5.65 -11.92 18.47
CA GLU A 378 -4.75 -10.86 18.91
C GLU A 378 -4.18 -10.06 17.73
N LEU A 379 -3.85 -10.73 16.62
CA LEU A 379 -3.36 -10.07 15.40
C LEU A 379 -4.51 -9.58 14.54
N ARG A 380 -5.59 -10.37 14.41
CA ARG A 380 -6.74 -10.02 13.58
C ARG A 380 -7.46 -8.76 14.10
N ARG A 381 -7.50 -8.53 15.41
CA ARG A 381 -8.12 -7.33 16.01
C ARG A 381 -7.16 -6.13 16.10
N ASN A 382 -5.88 -6.31 15.79
CA ASN A 382 -4.93 -5.21 15.73
C ASN A 382 -5.08 -4.42 14.43
N TRP A 383 -5.28 -3.11 14.53
CA TRP A 383 -5.43 -2.20 13.39
C TRP A 383 -4.23 -2.23 12.43
N ALA A 384 -3.01 -2.33 12.95
CA ALA A 384 -1.79 -2.38 12.14
C ALA A 384 -1.64 -3.69 11.33
N SER A 385 -2.36 -4.76 11.69
CA SER A 385 -2.35 -6.03 10.96
C SER A 385 -3.53 -6.18 9.99
N ARG A 386 -4.39 -5.16 9.86
CA ARG A 386 -5.52 -5.17 8.92
C ARG A 386 -5.03 -4.99 7.49
N GLY A 387 -5.79 -5.55 6.55
CA GLY A 387 -5.38 -5.62 5.15
C GLY A 387 -5.64 -4.34 4.36
N TYR A 388 -5.06 -3.20 4.74
CA TYR A 388 -5.21 -1.94 4.02
C TYR A 388 -4.23 -1.77 2.84
N HIS A 389 -3.36 -2.74 2.59
CA HIS A 389 -2.48 -2.74 1.43
C HIS A 389 -2.26 -4.16 0.91
N GLY A 390 -1.56 -4.98 1.69
CA GLY A 390 -1.61 -6.43 1.59
C GLY A 390 -2.94 -6.96 2.12
N THR A 391 -3.30 -8.19 1.74
CA THR A 391 -4.46 -8.88 2.32
C THR A 391 -4.08 -10.34 2.52
N LEU A 392 -4.50 -10.87 3.66
CA LEU A 392 -4.16 -12.23 4.10
C LEU A 392 -4.32 -13.26 2.99
N HIS A 393 -5.41 -13.20 2.24
CA HIS A 393 -5.72 -14.16 1.19
C HIS A 393 -4.65 -14.22 0.09
N HIS A 394 -4.27 -13.07 -0.47
CA HIS A 394 -3.28 -13.06 -1.54
C HIS A 394 -1.85 -13.18 -1.02
N ASP A 395 -1.60 -12.74 0.21
CA ASP A 395 -0.30 -12.90 0.88
C ASP A 395 0.01 -14.37 1.20
N VAL A 396 -0.99 -15.16 1.62
CA VAL A 396 -0.85 -16.62 1.76
C VAL A 396 -0.46 -17.25 0.42
N ARG A 397 -1.15 -16.90 -0.67
CA ARG A 397 -0.83 -17.40 -2.02
C ARG A 397 0.55 -16.94 -2.51
N ALA A 398 0.98 -15.75 -2.10
CA ALA A 398 2.31 -15.24 -2.38
C ALA A 398 3.39 -16.10 -1.70
N VAL A 399 3.20 -16.52 -0.45
CA VAL A 399 4.12 -17.46 0.23
C VAL A 399 4.27 -18.76 -0.56
N PHE A 400 3.17 -19.36 -1.02
CA PHE A 400 3.23 -20.54 -1.89
C PHE A 400 4.02 -20.26 -3.16
N THR A 401 3.78 -19.10 -3.80
CA THR A 401 4.49 -18.71 -5.02
C THR A 401 6.00 -18.57 -4.79
N LYS A 402 6.42 -17.98 -3.67
CA LYS A 402 7.83 -17.80 -3.29
C LYS A 402 8.53 -19.14 -3.04
N GLU A 403 7.87 -20.03 -2.30
CA GLU A 403 8.51 -21.23 -1.76
C GLU A 403 8.34 -22.47 -2.67
N LEU A 404 7.24 -22.54 -3.43
CA LEU A 404 6.85 -23.72 -4.22
C LEU A 404 6.67 -23.42 -5.71
N GLY A 405 6.61 -22.14 -6.10
CA GLY A 405 6.40 -21.71 -7.48
C GLY A 405 4.93 -21.61 -7.87
N MET A 406 4.68 -21.49 -9.18
CA MET A 406 3.35 -21.18 -9.73
C MET A 406 2.36 -22.35 -9.78
N TRP A 407 2.85 -23.59 -9.75
CA TRP A 407 2.01 -24.78 -9.95
C TRP A 407 1.47 -25.27 -8.62
N ASP A 408 0.16 -25.48 -8.55
CA ASP A 408 -0.56 -25.86 -7.31
C ASP A 408 -0.49 -27.36 -6.97
N GLY A 409 0.07 -28.18 -7.86
CA GLY A 409 0.22 -29.63 -7.68
C GLY A 409 -0.87 -30.48 -8.35
N ASP A 410 -1.94 -29.88 -8.88
CA ASP A 410 -2.97 -30.60 -9.63
C ASP A 410 -2.55 -30.76 -11.12
N PRO A 411 -2.54 -31.97 -11.69
CA PRO A 411 -2.28 -32.15 -13.12
C PRO A 411 -3.21 -31.36 -14.05
N VAL A 412 -4.44 -31.02 -13.62
CA VAL A 412 -5.38 -30.22 -14.42
C VAL A 412 -4.90 -28.77 -14.61
N SER A 413 -4.14 -28.24 -13.65
CA SER A 413 -3.63 -26.86 -13.67
C SER A 413 -2.28 -26.74 -14.41
N LEU A 414 -1.65 -27.87 -14.76
CA LEU A 414 -0.33 -27.89 -15.40
C LEU A 414 -0.37 -27.34 -16.84
N HIS A 415 -1.42 -27.65 -17.59
CA HIS A 415 -1.58 -27.21 -18.96
C HIS A 415 -3.06 -26.94 -19.31
N PRO A 416 -3.71 -25.96 -18.65
CA PRO A 416 -5.10 -25.65 -18.87
C PRO A 416 -5.30 -24.98 -20.24
N HIS A 417 -6.51 -25.08 -20.77
CA HIS A 417 -6.89 -24.25 -21.91
C HIS A 417 -6.85 -22.75 -21.53
N PRO A 418 -6.48 -21.85 -22.46
CA PRO A 418 -6.58 -20.41 -22.23
C PRO A 418 -8.03 -20.00 -21.87
N PRO A 419 -8.23 -18.89 -21.13
CA PRO A 419 -9.54 -18.50 -20.61
C PRO A 419 -10.68 -18.48 -21.64
N VAL A 420 -10.45 -17.92 -22.84
CA VAL A 420 -11.45 -17.87 -23.92
C VAL A 420 -11.83 -19.27 -24.43
N GLU A 421 -10.88 -20.19 -24.52
CA GLU A 421 -11.14 -21.55 -25.00
C GLU A 421 -11.88 -22.40 -23.97
N THR A 422 -11.58 -22.22 -22.68
CA THR A 422 -12.34 -22.79 -21.57
C THR A 422 -13.78 -22.25 -21.56
N ALA A 423 -13.93 -20.94 -21.67
CA ALA A 423 -15.21 -20.23 -21.70
C ALA A 423 -16.16 -20.73 -22.80
N LYS A 424 -15.67 -20.87 -24.04
CA LYS A 424 -16.47 -21.40 -25.16
C LYS A 424 -17.02 -22.80 -24.87
N ARG A 425 -16.23 -23.66 -24.23
CA ARG A 425 -16.65 -25.04 -23.88
C ARG A 425 -17.69 -25.05 -22.77
N TYR A 426 -17.59 -24.17 -21.78
CA TYR A 426 -18.65 -23.98 -20.78
C TYR A 426 -19.96 -23.53 -21.43
N VAL A 427 -19.91 -22.57 -22.36
CA VAL A 427 -21.10 -22.10 -23.09
C VAL A 427 -21.67 -23.20 -24.00
N GLU A 428 -20.83 -23.99 -24.67
CA GLU A 428 -21.28 -25.15 -25.46
C GLU A 428 -21.96 -26.22 -24.60
N PHE A 429 -21.41 -26.48 -23.39
CA PHE A 429 -21.94 -27.47 -22.46
C PHE A 429 -23.27 -27.04 -21.81
N ALA A 430 -23.33 -25.82 -21.27
CA ALA A 430 -24.47 -25.37 -20.45
C ALA A 430 -25.49 -24.52 -21.23
N GLY A 431 -25.07 -23.85 -22.30
CA GLY A 431 -25.84 -22.82 -23.01
C GLY A 431 -25.73 -21.44 -22.38
N ALA A 432 -25.68 -20.40 -23.23
CA ALA A 432 -25.51 -19.01 -22.80
C ALA A 432 -26.63 -18.52 -21.86
N ASP A 433 -27.89 -18.84 -22.17
CA ASP A 433 -29.05 -18.43 -21.36
C ASP A 433 -29.03 -19.06 -19.97
N ALA A 434 -28.58 -20.31 -19.85
CA ALA A 434 -28.47 -21.01 -18.58
C ALA A 434 -27.37 -20.40 -17.70
N ILE A 435 -26.22 -20.08 -18.29
CA ILE A 435 -25.11 -19.40 -17.59
C ILE A 435 -25.56 -18.02 -17.10
N LEU A 436 -26.25 -17.24 -17.93
CA LEU A 436 -26.76 -15.94 -17.54
C LEU A 436 -27.82 -16.03 -16.42
N ALA A 437 -28.73 -17.00 -16.52
CA ALA A 437 -29.74 -17.25 -15.49
C ALA A 437 -29.10 -17.67 -14.16
N GLU A 438 -28.07 -18.52 -14.20
CA GLU A 438 -27.34 -18.94 -13.01
C GLU A 438 -26.56 -17.79 -12.38
N GLY A 439 -25.88 -16.96 -13.19
CA GLY A 439 -25.23 -15.74 -12.69
C GLY A 439 -26.22 -14.81 -12.01
N ARG A 440 -27.43 -14.63 -12.58
CA ARG A 440 -28.48 -13.81 -11.96
C ARG A 440 -28.96 -14.39 -10.64
N ARG A 441 -29.22 -15.70 -10.59
CA ARG A 441 -29.62 -16.40 -9.37
C ARG A 441 -28.56 -16.24 -8.27
N ALA A 442 -27.27 -16.42 -8.62
CA ALA A 442 -26.16 -16.26 -7.69
C ALA A 442 -26.07 -14.82 -7.16
N PHE A 443 -26.18 -13.82 -8.04
CA PHE A 443 -26.21 -12.41 -7.67
C PHE A 443 -27.37 -12.07 -6.72
N GLU A 444 -28.59 -12.49 -7.06
CA GLU A 444 -29.78 -12.27 -6.23
C GLU A 444 -29.69 -12.96 -4.86
N ALA A 445 -28.98 -14.09 -4.79
CA ALA A 445 -28.69 -14.81 -3.55
C ALA A 445 -27.53 -14.21 -2.73
N GLY A 446 -26.84 -13.18 -3.24
CA GLY A 446 -25.69 -12.60 -2.58
C GLY A 446 -24.36 -13.34 -2.77
N ASP A 447 -24.34 -14.40 -3.59
CA ASP A 447 -23.14 -15.16 -3.91
C ASP A 447 -22.38 -14.51 -5.09
N TYR A 448 -21.82 -13.33 -4.83
CA TYR A 448 -21.14 -12.53 -5.85
C TYR A 448 -19.87 -13.20 -6.37
N ARG A 449 -19.18 -13.98 -5.53
CA ARG A 449 -18.00 -14.76 -5.93
C ARG A 449 -18.38 -15.79 -7.00
N TRP A 450 -19.46 -16.55 -6.79
CA TRP A 450 -19.92 -17.49 -7.80
C TRP A 450 -20.51 -16.78 -9.03
N SER A 451 -21.31 -15.73 -8.83
CA SER A 451 -21.87 -14.93 -9.91
C SER A 451 -20.79 -14.46 -10.90
N THR A 452 -19.70 -13.89 -10.39
CA THR A 452 -18.58 -13.44 -11.25
C THR A 452 -17.86 -14.60 -11.92
N GLN A 453 -17.65 -15.74 -11.24
CA GLN A 453 -17.01 -16.91 -11.83
C GLN A 453 -17.80 -17.51 -13.00
N ILE A 454 -19.12 -17.66 -12.84
CA ILE A 454 -19.97 -18.26 -13.88
C ILE A 454 -20.20 -17.29 -15.04
N LEU A 455 -20.44 -16.00 -14.77
CA LEU A 455 -20.61 -14.97 -15.81
C LEU A 455 -19.33 -14.71 -16.61
N HIS A 456 -18.16 -14.86 -15.99
CA HIS A 456 -16.88 -14.74 -16.68
C HIS A 456 -16.78 -15.68 -17.89
N GLN A 457 -17.32 -16.91 -17.78
CA GLN A 457 -17.34 -17.84 -18.91
C GLN A 457 -18.16 -17.29 -20.09
N LEU A 458 -19.29 -16.63 -19.83
CA LEU A 458 -20.10 -16.04 -20.89
C LEU A 458 -19.43 -14.79 -21.48
N VAL A 459 -18.88 -13.91 -20.66
CA VAL A 459 -18.18 -12.69 -21.13
C VAL A 459 -16.96 -13.03 -21.97
N PHE A 460 -16.19 -14.06 -21.60
CA PHE A 460 -15.01 -14.46 -22.38
C PHE A 460 -15.35 -15.24 -23.65
N ALA A 461 -16.47 -15.96 -23.67
CA ALA A 461 -16.93 -16.65 -24.88
C ALA A 461 -17.60 -15.71 -25.89
N ASP A 462 -18.38 -14.74 -25.39
CA ASP A 462 -19.10 -13.74 -26.17
C ASP A 462 -18.94 -12.33 -25.55
N PRO A 463 -17.85 -11.61 -25.89
CA PRO A 463 -17.59 -10.27 -25.35
C PRO A 463 -18.58 -9.20 -25.84
N ALA A 464 -19.45 -9.52 -26.80
CA ALA A 464 -20.54 -8.65 -27.25
C ALA A 464 -21.82 -8.84 -26.42
N ASN A 465 -21.87 -9.82 -25.51
CA ASN A 465 -23.01 -10.06 -24.64
C ASN A 465 -23.11 -8.99 -23.55
N THR A 466 -23.84 -7.90 -23.84
CA THR A 466 -24.02 -6.79 -22.90
C THR A 466 -24.68 -7.24 -21.60
N ALA A 467 -25.67 -8.14 -21.64
CA ALA A 467 -26.37 -8.58 -20.43
C ALA A 467 -25.44 -9.29 -19.44
N ALA A 468 -24.52 -10.13 -19.94
CA ALA A 468 -23.51 -10.79 -19.12
C ALA A 468 -22.49 -9.80 -18.56
N ARG A 469 -22.05 -8.84 -19.38
CA ARG A 469 -21.08 -7.80 -18.97
C ARG A 469 -21.63 -6.89 -17.87
N GLU A 470 -22.86 -6.40 -18.03
CA GLU A 470 -23.53 -5.56 -17.04
C GLU A 470 -23.72 -6.33 -15.72
N LEU A 471 -24.27 -7.55 -15.77
CA LEU A 471 -24.48 -8.33 -14.54
C LEU A 471 -23.17 -8.73 -13.85
N GLN A 472 -22.11 -9.00 -14.62
CA GLN A 472 -20.79 -9.24 -14.03
C GLN A 472 -20.19 -7.97 -13.43
N ALA A 473 -20.44 -6.80 -14.02
CA ALA A 473 -20.05 -5.51 -13.46
C ALA A 473 -20.78 -5.26 -12.13
N ASP A 474 -22.09 -5.49 -12.06
CA ASP A 474 -22.88 -5.37 -10.83
C ASP A 474 -22.29 -6.25 -9.71
N ALA A 475 -21.96 -7.51 -10.04
CA ALA A 475 -21.38 -8.44 -9.08
C ALA A 475 -19.99 -7.99 -8.59
N TYR A 476 -19.14 -7.46 -9.47
CA TYR A 476 -17.87 -6.87 -9.07
C TYR A 476 -18.05 -5.62 -8.20
N GLU A 477 -19.04 -4.78 -8.46
CA GLU A 477 -19.34 -3.63 -7.59
C GLU A 477 -19.63 -4.07 -6.16
N GLN A 478 -20.49 -5.07 -5.99
CA GLN A 478 -20.81 -5.60 -4.67
C GLN A 478 -19.58 -6.20 -3.97
N MET A 479 -18.71 -6.92 -4.70
CA MET A 479 -17.44 -7.41 -4.15
C MET A 479 -16.49 -6.26 -3.75
N GLY A 480 -16.41 -5.20 -4.56
CA GLY A 480 -15.62 -4.01 -4.25
C GLY A 480 -16.16 -3.21 -3.06
N TYR A 481 -17.47 -3.23 -2.82
CA TYR A 481 -18.11 -2.59 -1.67
C TYR A 481 -17.87 -3.33 -0.36
N GLN A 482 -17.66 -4.65 -0.41
CA GLN A 482 -17.37 -5.48 0.75
C GLN A 482 -15.87 -5.53 1.10
N ALA A 483 -15.01 -5.24 0.12
CA ALA A 483 -13.56 -5.34 0.27
C ALA A 483 -13.02 -4.38 1.33
N GLU A 484 -12.34 -4.92 2.34
CA GLU A 484 -11.54 -4.14 3.29
C GLU A 484 -10.26 -3.59 2.63
N GLY A 485 -9.63 -4.38 1.76
CA GLY A 485 -8.41 -3.95 1.08
C GLY A 485 -8.68 -3.00 -0.08
N PRO A 486 -8.10 -1.78 -0.09
CA PRO A 486 -8.34 -0.80 -1.14
C PRO A 486 -7.87 -1.30 -2.51
N GLN A 487 -6.86 -2.19 -2.58
CA GLN A 487 -6.44 -2.75 -3.86
C GLN A 487 -7.47 -3.69 -4.48
N TRP A 488 -8.10 -4.52 -3.66
CA TRP A 488 -9.17 -5.41 -4.11
C TRP A 488 -10.39 -4.61 -4.54
N ARG A 489 -10.75 -3.59 -3.74
CA ARG A 489 -11.78 -2.62 -4.11
C ARG A 489 -11.47 -1.97 -5.47
N GLY A 490 -10.27 -1.44 -5.63
CA GLY A 490 -9.81 -0.81 -6.87
C GLY A 490 -9.93 -1.74 -8.08
N ILE A 491 -9.48 -2.99 -7.94
CA ILE A 491 -9.52 -4.00 -9.00
C ILE A 491 -10.97 -4.31 -9.41
N PHE A 492 -11.85 -4.60 -8.45
CA PHE A 492 -13.22 -4.96 -8.74
C PHE A 492 -13.99 -3.80 -9.38
N LEU A 493 -13.90 -2.60 -8.81
CA LEU A 493 -14.61 -1.43 -9.31
C LEU A 493 -14.09 -0.97 -10.68
N SER A 494 -12.77 -1.07 -10.91
CA SER A 494 -12.18 -0.76 -12.23
C SER A 494 -12.62 -1.78 -13.28
N ALA A 495 -12.71 -3.07 -12.91
CA ALA A 495 -13.24 -4.11 -13.78
C ALA A 495 -14.70 -3.86 -14.15
N ALA A 496 -15.54 -3.47 -13.18
CA ALA A 496 -16.92 -3.10 -13.43
C ALA A 496 -17.02 -1.90 -14.40
N LYS A 497 -16.25 -0.83 -14.16
CA LYS A 497 -16.21 0.35 -15.05
C LYS A 497 -15.85 -0.02 -16.49
N GLU A 498 -14.84 -0.87 -16.68
CA GLU A 498 -14.45 -1.29 -18.03
C GLU A 498 -15.40 -2.28 -18.68
N LEU A 499 -16.07 -3.15 -17.91
CA LEU A 499 -17.13 -4.00 -18.45
C LEU A 499 -18.28 -3.18 -19.03
N ARG A 500 -18.63 -2.05 -18.43
CA ARG A 500 -19.69 -1.15 -18.91
C ARG A 500 -19.23 -0.21 -20.02
N LEU A 501 -18.06 0.42 -19.86
CA LEU A 501 -17.61 1.51 -20.74
C LEU A 501 -16.55 1.12 -21.77
N GLY A 502 -16.00 -0.09 -21.67
CA GLY A 502 -14.79 -0.48 -22.39
C GLY A 502 -13.52 0.02 -21.70
N VAL A 503 -12.36 -0.27 -22.30
CA VAL A 503 -11.04 0.04 -21.72
C VAL A 503 -10.90 1.54 -21.47
N GLN A 504 -10.49 1.90 -20.24
CA GLN A 504 -10.24 3.29 -19.88
C GLN A 504 -8.79 3.67 -20.18
N PRO A 505 -8.52 4.85 -20.77
CA PRO A 505 -7.17 5.35 -20.90
C PRO A 505 -6.61 5.74 -19.52
N PRO A 506 -5.29 5.57 -19.31
CA PRO A 506 -4.60 6.04 -18.10
C PRO A 506 -4.64 7.55 -17.92
#